data_AF-A0A8J3CS95-F1
#
_entry.id   AF-A0A8J3CS95-F1
#
_cell.length_a   1.000
_cell.length_b   1.000
_cell.length_c   1.000
_cell.angle_alpha   90.00
_cell.angle_beta   90.00
_cell.angle_gamma   90.00
#
_symmetry.space_group_name_H-M   'P 1'
#
loop_
_entity.id
_entity.type
_entity.pdbx_description
1 polymer ?
#
loop_
_entity_poly.entity_id
_entity_poly.type
_entity_poly.pdbx_seq_one_letter_code
_entity_poly.pdbx_strand_id
1 'polypeptide(L)'
;MLKSLIFVAVAAVAGTALAILSVRLHVPTGWIGGLALIVWAVRSRKKWARAQTQTGLEPSGPEQVLRLRTVGTALLLGHLLATLAHPELDLHVGQGNSLAIDSWTMVAALLIAGFLFRQGSTVRDERDDSITARGTKVGYLSLIGMLILLLSLLGFLPMHILVELNYFTLANILVAIILLSITFKYTIQLIGYAQDTEAALSMRLEND
;
A
#
# COMPACT_ATOMS: atom_id res chain seq x y z
N MET A 1 8.99 -15.36 -2.54
CA MET A 1 9.39 -13.92 -2.59
C MET A 1 8.88 -13.15 -3.81
N LEU A 2 9.17 -13.56 -5.05
CA LEU A 2 8.80 -12.84 -6.29
C LEU A 2 7.30 -12.50 -6.39
N LYS A 3 6.43 -13.41 -5.95
CA LYS A 3 4.96 -13.22 -5.95
C LYS A 3 4.51 -12.00 -5.15
N SER A 4 5.12 -11.73 -4.00
CA SER A 4 4.77 -10.58 -3.15
C SER A 4 5.16 -9.26 -3.79
N LEU A 5 6.33 -9.22 -4.46
CA LEU A 5 6.79 -8.04 -5.19
C LEU A 5 5.92 -7.75 -6.42
N ILE A 6 5.61 -8.78 -7.21
CA ILE A 6 4.69 -8.64 -8.36
C ILE A 6 3.34 -8.13 -7.87
N PHE A 7 2.84 -8.64 -6.75
CA PHE A 7 1.56 -8.22 -6.20
C PHE A 7 1.52 -6.75 -5.80
N VAL A 8 2.56 -6.26 -5.13
CA VAL A 8 2.74 -4.83 -4.80
C VAL A 8 2.83 -3.99 -6.07
N ALA A 9 3.64 -4.41 -7.04
CA ALA A 9 3.83 -3.70 -8.30
C ALA A 9 2.53 -3.59 -9.09
N VAL A 10 1.75 -4.67 -9.19
CA VAL A 10 0.45 -4.67 -9.87
C VAL A 10 -0.53 -3.72 -9.20
N ALA A 11 -0.57 -3.68 -7.86
CA ALA A 11 -1.44 -2.75 -7.13
C ALA A 11 -1.02 -1.29 -7.36
N ALA A 12 0.28 -0.99 -7.36
CA ALA A 12 0.80 0.34 -7.67
C ALA A 12 0.48 0.75 -9.11
N VAL A 13 0.72 -0.13 -10.09
CA VAL A 13 0.38 0.12 -11.50
C VAL A 13 -1.12 0.36 -11.67
N ALA A 14 -1.98 -0.37 -10.95
CA ALA A 14 -3.42 -0.14 -10.98
C ALA A 14 -3.78 1.26 -10.43
N GLY A 15 -3.15 1.70 -9.34
CA GLY A 15 -3.30 3.06 -8.82
C GLY A 15 -2.87 4.14 -9.82
N THR A 16 -1.71 3.95 -10.46
CA THR A 16 -1.21 4.83 -11.52
C THR A 16 -2.20 4.91 -12.69
N ALA A 17 -2.71 3.76 -13.14
CA ALA A 17 -3.68 3.69 -14.23
C ALA A 17 -4.98 4.43 -13.90
N LEU A 18 -5.49 4.30 -12.66
CA LEU A 18 -6.68 5.02 -12.20
C LEU A 18 -6.45 6.54 -12.23
N ALA A 19 -5.29 7.01 -11.76
CA ALA A 19 -4.93 8.43 -11.81
C ALA A 19 -4.95 8.96 -13.26
N ILE A 20 -4.25 8.28 -14.17
CA ILE A 20 -4.17 8.67 -15.58
C ILE A 20 -5.56 8.68 -16.22
N LEU A 21 -6.40 7.70 -15.88
CA LEU A 21 -7.77 7.62 -16.38
C LEU A 21 -8.63 8.79 -15.87
N SER A 22 -8.48 9.16 -14.59
CA SER A 22 -9.14 10.32 -13.98
C SER A 22 -8.78 11.60 -14.73
N VAL A 23 -7.49 11.81 -15.01
CA VAL A 23 -6.99 12.98 -15.75
C VAL A 23 -7.50 12.99 -17.20
N ARG A 24 -7.43 11.87 -17.91
CA ARG A 24 -7.79 11.83 -19.33
C ARG A 24 -9.29 11.90 -19.59
N LEU A 25 -10.08 11.20 -18.77
CA LEU A 25 -11.53 11.05 -18.98
C LEU A 25 -12.37 11.98 -18.11
N HIS A 26 -11.76 12.72 -17.18
CA HIS A 26 -12.47 13.57 -16.21
C HIS A 26 -13.53 12.80 -15.40
N VAL A 27 -13.25 11.51 -15.12
CA VAL A 27 -14.14 10.62 -14.37
C VAL A 27 -13.61 10.47 -12.94
N PRO A 28 -14.45 10.57 -11.90
CA PRO A 28 -14.03 10.32 -10.52
C PRO A 28 -13.69 8.84 -10.33
N THR A 29 -12.41 8.50 -10.36
CA THR A 29 -11.92 7.12 -10.28
C THR A 29 -11.74 6.61 -8.85
N GLY A 30 -11.93 7.47 -7.85
CA GLY A 30 -11.82 7.14 -6.43
C GLY A 30 -12.74 6.01 -6.01
N TRP A 31 -13.98 6.05 -6.48
CA TRP A 31 -14.98 5.01 -6.22
C TRP A 31 -14.61 3.69 -6.88
N ILE A 32 -13.96 3.72 -8.05
CA ILE A 32 -13.48 2.51 -8.73
C ILE A 32 -12.37 1.85 -7.89
N GLY A 33 -11.38 2.64 -7.46
CA GLY A 33 -10.32 2.16 -6.57
C GLY A 33 -10.88 1.65 -5.23
N GLY A 34 -11.80 2.40 -4.62
CA GLY A 34 -12.45 2.01 -3.37
C GLY A 34 -13.27 0.72 -3.48
N LEU A 35 -14.10 0.59 -4.53
CA LEU A 35 -14.85 -0.65 -4.80
C LEU A 35 -13.91 -1.82 -5.07
N ALA A 36 -12.84 -1.62 -5.83
CA ALA A 36 -11.85 -2.66 -6.08
C ALA A 36 -11.22 -3.18 -4.77
N LEU A 37 -10.87 -2.28 -3.84
CA LEU A 37 -10.36 -2.65 -2.52
C LEU A 37 -11.38 -3.44 -1.70
N ILE A 38 -12.64 -3.01 -1.67
CA ILE A 38 -13.72 -3.70 -0.95
C ILE A 38 -14.00 -5.09 -1.57
N VAL A 39 -14.08 -5.18 -2.90
CA VAL A 39 -14.29 -6.45 -3.60
C VAL A 39 -13.12 -7.40 -3.38
N TRP A 40 -11.89 -6.90 -3.46
CA TRP A 40 -10.69 -7.67 -3.17
C TRP A 40 -10.68 -8.16 -1.72
N ALA A 41 -11.07 -7.31 -0.78
CA ALA A 41 -11.21 -7.64 0.62
C ALA A 41 -12.19 -8.81 0.84
N VAL A 42 -13.41 -8.68 0.32
CA VAL A 42 -14.45 -9.72 0.44
C VAL A 42 -14.02 -11.03 -0.24
N ARG A 43 -13.41 -10.96 -1.43
CA ARG A 43 -12.95 -12.16 -2.16
C ARG A 43 -11.82 -12.87 -1.43
N SER A 44 -10.88 -12.11 -0.87
CA SER A 44 -9.75 -12.67 -0.12
C SER A 44 -10.24 -13.40 1.14
N ARG A 45 -11.17 -12.78 1.89
CA ARG A 45 -11.81 -13.42 3.05
C ARG A 45 -12.50 -14.73 2.69
N LYS A 46 -13.30 -14.74 1.61
CA LYS A 46 -13.98 -15.96 1.14
C LYS A 46 -12.99 -17.04 0.71
N LYS A 47 -11.89 -16.66 0.04
CA LYS A 47 -10.84 -17.60 -0.37
C LYS A 47 -10.16 -18.23 0.83
N TRP A 48 -9.81 -17.46 1.85
CA TRP A 48 -9.14 -17.95 3.05
C TRP A 48 -10.04 -18.86 3.90
N ALA A 49 -11.32 -18.51 4.04
CA ALA A 49 -12.30 -19.39 4.68
C ALA A 49 -12.43 -20.76 3.98
N ARG A 50 -12.36 -20.79 2.64
CA ARG A 50 -12.35 -22.06 1.88
C ARG A 50 -11.05 -22.84 2.07
N ALA A 51 -9.89 -22.15 2.07
CA ALA A 51 -8.60 -22.79 2.30
C ALA A 51 -8.52 -23.45 3.68
N GLN A 52 -9.10 -22.80 4.70
CA GLN A 52 -9.22 -23.36 6.05
C GLN A 52 -9.90 -24.74 6.03
N THR A 53 -11.02 -24.86 5.31
CA THR A 53 -11.78 -26.13 5.23
C THR A 53 -11.12 -27.23 4.41
N GLN A 54 -10.20 -26.89 3.48
CA GLN A 54 -9.66 -27.85 2.52
C GLN A 54 -8.24 -28.34 2.84
N THR A 55 -7.36 -27.45 3.30
CA THR A 55 -5.93 -27.75 3.44
C THR A 55 -5.38 -27.46 4.83
N GLY A 56 -6.15 -26.77 5.69
CA GLY A 56 -5.68 -26.33 7.01
C GLY A 56 -4.51 -25.32 6.95
N LEU A 57 -4.17 -24.80 5.76
CA LEU A 57 -3.09 -23.84 5.52
C LEU A 57 -3.65 -22.43 5.33
N GLU A 58 -4.41 -21.96 6.32
CA GLU A 58 -4.95 -20.59 6.29
C GLU A 58 -3.87 -19.57 6.68
N PRO A 59 -3.72 -18.44 5.94
CA PRO A 59 -2.87 -17.35 6.41
C PRO A 59 -3.41 -16.79 7.74
N SER A 60 -2.50 -16.48 8.67
CA SER A 60 -2.89 -15.96 9.99
C SER A 60 -3.66 -14.63 9.86
N GLY A 61 -4.49 -14.27 10.84
CA GLY A 61 -5.20 -12.99 10.81
C GLY A 61 -4.32 -11.77 10.60
N PRO A 62 -3.18 -11.66 11.30
CA PRO A 62 -2.19 -10.63 11.05
C PRO A 62 -1.73 -10.59 9.59
N GLU A 63 -1.47 -11.75 8.97
CA GLU A 63 -1.10 -11.85 7.55
C GLU A 63 -2.25 -11.40 6.62
N GLN A 64 -3.49 -11.77 6.93
CA GLN A 64 -4.67 -11.36 6.16
C GLN A 64 -4.85 -9.84 6.15
N VAL A 65 -4.78 -9.21 7.32
CA VAL A 65 -4.86 -7.75 7.48
C VAL A 65 -3.68 -7.07 6.80
N LEU A 66 -2.48 -7.65 6.93
CA LEU A 66 -1.28 -7.13 6.27
C LEU A 66 -1.45 -7.09 4.76
N ARG A 67 -1.90 -8.19 4.13
CA ARG A 67 -2.13 -8.25 2.68
C ARG A 67 -3.08 -7.14 2.22
N LEU A 68 -4.16 -6.88 2.95
CA LEU A 68 -5.09 -5.79 2.64
C LEU A 68 -4.40 -4.43 2.70
N ARG A 69 -3.66 -4.19 3.78
CA ARG A 69 -2.96 -2.92 3.97
C ARG A 69 -1.92 -2.71 2.88
N THR A 70 -1.18 -3.75 2.49
CA THR A 70 -0.21 -3.67 1.39
C THR A 70 -0.87 -3.26 0.07
N VAL A 71 -2.00 -3.90 -0.32
CA VAL A 71 -2.70 -3.55 -1.56
C VAL A 71 -3.18 -2.11 -1.50
N GLY A 72 -3.83 -1.73 -0.40
CA GLY A 72 -4.35 -0.39 -0.21
C GLY A 72 -3.26 0.67 -0.31
N THR A 73 -2.14 0.49 0.40
CA THR A 73 -1.05 1.46 0.38
C THR A 73 -0.32 1.51 -0.95
N ALA A 74 -0.12 0.37 -1.62
CA ALA A 74 0.51 0.33 -2.94
C ALA A 74 -0.37 1.02 -4.00
N LEU A 75 -1.68 0.77 -3.97
CA LEU A 75 -2.64 1.42 -4.86
C LEU A 75 -2.68 2.93 -4.64
N LEU A 76 -2.78 3.38 -3.38
CA LEU A 76 -2.74 4.79 -3.03
C LEU A 76 -1.42 5.46 -3.45
N LEU A 77 -0.29 4.79 -3.22
CA LEU A 77 1.02 5.27 -3.63
C LEU A 77 1.10 5.46 -5.15
N GLY A 78 0.68 4.45 -5.92
CA GLY A 78 0.68 4.53 -7.38
C GLY A 78 -0.22 5.66 -7.92
N HIS A 79 -1.38 5.86 -7.28
CA HIS A 79 -2.29 6.96 -7.60
C HIS A 79 -1.66 8.33 -7.30
N LEU A 80 -1.06 8.49 -6.11
CA LEU A 80 -0.43 9.74 -5.69
C LEU A 80 0.81 10.08 -6.51
N LEU A 81 1.68 9.11 -6.83
CA LEU A 81 2.86 9.34 -7.67
C LEU A 81 2.48 9.78 -9.08
N ALA A 82 1.46 9.16 -9.67
CA ALA A 82 0.96 9.57 -10.98
C ALA A 82 0.37 10.99 -10.93
N THR A 83 -0.32 11.32 -9.84
CA THR A 83 -0.89 12.64 -9.60
C THR A 83 0.20 13.72 -9.46
N LEU A 84 1.28 13.41 -8.73
CA LEU A 84 2.44 14.30 -8.57
C LEU A 84 3.27 14.47 -9.85
N ALA A 85 3.18 13.52 -10.79
CA ALA A 85 3.85 13.62 -12.09
C ALA A 85 3.19 14.64 -13.04
N HIS A 86 2.02 15.18 -12.65
CA HIS A 86 1.26 16.19 -13.38
C HIS A 86 1.15 17.47 -12.52
N PRO A 87 2.23 18.25 -12.37
CA PRO A 87 2.27 19.44 -11.51
C PRO A 87 1.30 20.54 -11.95
N GLU A 88 0.82 20.50 -13.19
CA GLU A 88 -0.23 21.39 -13.71
C GLU A 88 -1.62 21.15 -13.09
N LEU A 89 -1.81 20.03 -12.39
CA LEU A 89 -3.10 19.66 -11.79
C LEU A 89 -3.18 20.13 -10.34
N ASP A 90 -4.19 20.95 -10.04
CA ASP A 90 -4.40 21.44 -8.68
C ASP A 90 -5.00 20.34 -7.78
N LEU A 91 -4.22 19.79 -6.86
CA LEU A 91 -4.69 18.70 -5.97
C LEU A 91 -5.54 19.21 -4.81
N HIS A 92 -5.85 20.50 -4.74
CA HIS A 92 -6.79 21.00 -3.74
C HIS A 92 -8.22 20.50 -4.05
N VAL A 93 -8.96 20.18 -2.99
CA VAL A 93 -10.37 19.81 -3.10
C VAL A 93 -11.15 21.02 -3.64
N GLY A 94 -11.89 20.82 -4.74
CA GLY A 94 -12.77 21.85 -5.31
C GLY A 94 -12.17 22.69 -6.44
N GLN A 95 -10.92 22.44 -6.85
CA GLN A 95 -10.22 23.21 -7.91
C GLN A 95 -10.32 22.58 -9.31
N GLY A 96 -11.50 22.03 -9.65
CA GLY A 96 -11.80 21.61 -11.03
C GLY A 96 -11.28 20.23 -11.47
N ASN A 97 -10.62 19.45 -10.60
CA ASN A 97 -10.37 18.01 -10.82
C ASN A 97 -10.83 17.15 -9.63
N SER A 98 -10.95 15.84 -9.88
CA SER A 98 -11.40 14.87 -8.88
C SER A 98 -10.28 14.17 -8.13
N LEU A 99 -8.99 14.44 -8.40
CA LEU A 99 -7.86 13.63 -7.91
C LEU A 99 -7.74 13.65 -6.38
N ALA A 100 -7.99 14.80 -5.78
CA ALA A 100 -8.01 14.97 -4.33
C ALA A 100 -9.12 14.11 -3.69
N ILE A 101 -10.34 14.23 -4.22
CA ILE A 101 -11.51 13.47 -3.78
C ILE A 101 -11.29 11.98 -4.02
N ASP A 102 -10.68 11.62 -5.14
CA ASP A 102 -10.39 10.24 -5.52
C ASP A 102 -9.47 9.58 -4.49
N SER A 103 -8.39 10.26 -4.11
CA SER A 103 -7.45 9.80 -3.07
C SER A 103 -8.13 9.62 -1.71
N TRP A 104 -8.92 10.60 -1.26
CA TRP A 104 -9.65 10.51 0.01
C TRP A 104 -10.69 9.39 0.01
N THR A 105 -11.37 9.17 -1.11
CA THR A 105 -12.35 8.09 -1.28
C THR A 105 -11.68 6.73 -1.16
N MET A 106 -10.50 6.55 -1.78
CA MET A 106 -9.72 5.32 -1.66
C MET A 106 -9.20 5.09 -0.24
N VAL A 107 -8.76 6.14 0.47
CA VAL A 107 -8.37 6.07 1.88
C VAL A 107 -9.55 5.62 2.75
N ALA A 108 -10.72 6.24 2.57
CA ALA A 108 -11.93 5.87 3.31
C ALA A 108 -12.32 4.40 3.06
N ALA A 109 -12.28 3.94 1.80
CA ALA A 109 -12.54 2.55 1.46
C ALA A 109 -11.53 1.58 2.09
N LEU A 110 -10.25 1.94 2.16
CA LEU A 110 -9.23 1.14 2.83
C LEU A 110 -9.51 1.02 4.34
N LEU A 111 -9.92 2.10 4.99
CA LEU A 111 -10.30 2.08 6.42
C LEU A 111 -11.52 1.19 6.66
N ILE A 112 -12.55 1.31 5.82
CA ILE A 112 -13.76 0.47 5.87
C ILE A 112 -13.39 -1.00 5.68
N ALA A 113 -12.61 -1.32 4.65
CA ALA A 113 -12.15 -2.68 4.38
C ALA A 113 -11.35 -3.23 5.56
N GLY A 114 -10.47 -2.42 6.16
CA GLY A 114 -9.69 -2.80 7.34
C GLY A 114 -10.56 -3.11 8.56
N PHE A 115 -11.62 -2.32 8.77
CA PHE A 115 -12.57 -2.55 9.85
C PHE A 115 -13.33 -3.87 9.67
N LEU A 116 -13.79 -4.17 8.44
CA LEU A 116 -14.51 -5.41 8.12
C LEU A 116 -13.67 -6.67 8.35
N PHE A 117 -12.34 -6.58 8.30
CA PHE A 117 -11.41 -7.69 8.53
C PHE A 117 -11.03 -7.91 10.00
N ARG A 118 -11.15 -6.90 10.86
CA ARG A 118 -10.65 -6.95 12.24
C ARG A 118 -11.41 -7.94 13.14
N GLN A 119 -12.62 -8.32 12.78
CA GLN A 119 -13.52 -9.10 13.66
C GLN A 119 -13.20 -10.61 13.77
N GLY A 120 -12.23 -11.15 13.01
CA GLY A 120 -12.10 -12.61 12.85
C GLY A 120 -10.86 -13.30 13.41
N SER A 121 -9.80 -12.60 13.84
CA SER A 121 -8.55 -13.28 14.17
C SER A 121 -7.67 -12.50 15.13
N THR A 122 -7.50 -13.03 16.34
CA THR A 122 -6.84 -12.33 17.47
C THR A 122 -5.83 -13.17 18.23
N VAL A 123 -5.34 -14.28 17.69
CA VAL A 123 -4.21 -14.99 18.31
C VAL A 123 -2.95 -14.60 17.55
N ARG A 124 -2.22 -13.66 18.12
CA ARG A 124 -0.90 -13.22 17.66
C ARG A 124 0.15 -14.09 18.30
N ASP A 125 1.08 -14.63 17.52
CA ASP A 125 2.16 -15.47 18.01
C ASP A 125 3.50 -14.71 18.10
N GLU A 126 4.54 -15.33 18.68
CA GLU A 126 5.88 -14.73 18.78
C GLU A 126 6.52 -14.49 17.40
N ARG A 127 6.13 -15.28 16.40
CA ARG A 127 6.59 -15.15 15.02
C ARG A 127 6.10 -13.84 14.41
N ASP A 128 4.82 -13.48 14.60
CA ASP A 128 4.23 -12.24 14.13
C ASP A 128 4.97 -11.02 14.67
N ASP A 129 5.47 -11.09 15.90
CA ASP A 129 6.24 -10.01 16.53
C ASP A 129 7.60 -9.83 15.87
N SER A 130 8.31 -10.92 15.58
CA SER A 130 9.60 -10.87 14.89
C SER A 130 9.47 -10.28 13.48
N ILE A 131 8.44 -10.69 12.73
CA ILE A 131 8.13 -10.16 11.39
C ILE A 131 7.75 -8.68 11.48
N THR A 132 6.93 -8.32 12.47
CA THR A 132 6.49 -6.95 12.70
C THR A 132 7.66 -6.03 13.01
N ALA A 133 8.58 -6.46 13.88
CA ALA A 133 9.78 -5.71 14.25
C ALA A 133 10.70 -5.48 13.04
N ARG A 134 10.97 -6.53 12.25
CA ARG A 134 11.77 -6.44 11.03
C ARG A 134 11.17 -5.45 10.03
N GLY A 135 9.88 -5.57 9.75
CA GLY A 135 9.16 -4.65 8.87
C GLY A 135 9.20 -3.20 9.38
N THR A 136 9.03 -3.01 10.68
CA THR A 136 9.05 -1.67 11.30
C THR A 136 10.43 -1.03 11.21
N LYS A 137 11.50 -1.80 11.43
CA LYS A 137 12.88 -1.33 11.24
C LYS A 137 13.13 -0.87 9.80
N VAL A 138 12.75 -1.67 8.80
CA VAL A 138 12.93 -1.30 7.38
C VAL A 138 12.06 -0.09 7.00
N GLY A 139 10.83 -0.01 7.51
CA GLY A 139 9.98 1.16 7.35
C GLY A 139 10.66 2.44 7.84
N TYR A 140 11.19 2.45 9.07
CA TYR A 140 11.89 3.62 9.58
C TYR A 140 13.18 3.94 8.84
N LEU A 141 14.01 2.94 8.52
CA LEU A 141 15.25 3.17 7.77
C LEU A 141 14.98 3.75 6.38
N SER A 142 13.97 3.23 5.68
CA SER A 142 13.57 3.77 4.37
C SER A 142 13.00 5.19 4.50
N LEU A 143 12.18 5.47 5.51
CA LEU A 143 11.66 6.81 5.77
C LEU A 143 12.79 7.81 6.02
N ILE A 144 13.71 7.49 6.94
CA ILE A 144 14.86 8.33 7.26
C ILE A 144 15.71 8.57 6.01
N GLY A 145 16.02 7.51 5.25
CA GLY A 145 16.81 7.62 4.02
C GLY A 145 16.15 8.53 2.98
N MET A 146 14.85 8.37 2.74
CA MET A 146 14.10 9.23 1.81
C MET A 146 13.99 10.68 2.28
N LEU A 147 13.86 10.92 3.59
CA LEU A 147 13.86 12.27 4.16
C LEU A 147 15.23 12.95 4.01
N ILE A 148 16.33 12.23 4.28
CA ILE A 148 17.68 12.75 4.07
C ILE A 148 17.89 13.10 2.60
N LEU A 149 17.44 12.24 1.69
CA LEU A 149 17.48 12.50 0.26
C LEU A 149 16.68 13.74 -0.12
N LEU A 150 15.43 13.85 0.35
CA LEU A 150 14.59 15.02 0.08
C LEU A 150 15.22 16.32 0.59
N LEU A 151 15.71 16.34 1.83
CA LEU A 151 16.34 17.52 2.43
C LEU A 151 17.61 17.93 1.69
N SER A 152 18.38 16.94 1.26
CA SER A 152 19.57 17.17 0.44
C SER A 152 19.18 17.78 -0.90
N LEU A 153 18.20 17.19 -1.61
CA LEU A 153 17.69 17.74 -2.87
C LEU A 153 17.19 19.18 -2.70
N LEU A 154 16.42 19.47 -1.67
CA LEU A 154 15.94 20.83 -1.39
C LEU A 154 17.09 21.82 -1.13
N GLY A 155 18.16 21.40 -0.46
CA GLY A 155 19.33 22.24 -0.20
C GLY A 155 20.18 22.55 -1.43
N PHE A 156 20.10 21.72 -2.48
CA PHE A 156 20.86 21.87 -3.71
C PHE A 156 20.00 22.22 -4.94
N LEU A 157 18.69 22.42 -4.76
CA LEU A 157 17.77 22.71 -5.86
C LEU A 157 17.98 24.15 -6.37
N PRO A 158 17.99 24.38 -7.69
CA PRO A 158 18.01 25.72 -8.26
C PRO A 158 16.81 26.56 -7.81
N MET A 159 17.00 27.87 -7.59
CA MET A 159 15.94 28.80 -7.13
C MET A 159 14.68 28.77 -8.00
N HIS A 160 14.80 28.60 -9.32
CA HIS A 160 13.63 28.55 -10.20
C HIS A 160 12.71 27.35 -9.90
N ILE A 161 13.27 26.21 -9.48
CA ILE A 161 12.48 25.02 -9.09
C ILE A 161 11.91 25.19 -7.67
N LEU A 162 12.66 25.81 -6.77
CA LEU A 162 12.19 26.06 -5.40
C LEU A 162 10.95 26.97 -5.37
N VAL A 163 10.84 27.92 -6.29
CA VAL A 163 9.69 28.81 -6.40
C VAL A 163 8.42 28.06 -6.83
N GLU A 164 8.54 26.97 -7.59
CA GLU A 164 7.42 26.12 -8.01
C GLU A 164 6.98 25.15 -6.90
N LEU A 165 7.87 24.81 -5.96
CA LEU A 165 7.59 23.97 -4.80
C LEU A 165 6.85 24.75 -3.70
N ASN A 166 5.55 24.95 -3.90
CA ASN A 166 4.69 25.47 -2.84
C ASN A 166 4.55 24.46 -1.67
N TYR A 167 4.11 24.95 -0.50
CA TYR A 167 3.93 24.11 0.70
C TYR A 167 2.99 22.92 0.47
N PHE A 168 2.02 23.06 -0.43
CA PHE A 168 1.03 22.04 -0.73
C PHE A 168 1.64 20.88 -1.53
N THR A 169 2.44 21.17 -2.56
CA THR A 169 3.21 20.17 -3.30
C THR A 169 4.19 19.45 -2.39
N LEU A 170 4.89 20.20 -1.52
CA LEU A 170 5.81 19.61 -0.54
C LEU A 170 5.09 18.67 0.44
N ALA A 171 3.89 19.04 0.91
CA ALA A 171 3.07 18.18 1.76
C ALA A 171 2.70 16.86 1.04
N ASN A 172 2.29 16.92 -0.23
CA ASN A 172 1.97 15.72 -1.00
C ASN A 172 3.20 14.84 -1.27
N ILE A 173 4.38 15.43 -1.51
CA ILE A 173 5.66 14.70 -1.60
C ILE A 173 5.95 13.98 -0.29
N LEU A 174 5.78 14.64 0.86
CA LEU A 174 5.95 14.01 2.18
C LEU A 174 4.96 12.86 2.39
N VAL A 175 3.69 13.01 1.98
CA VAL A 175 2.71 11.92 2.03
C VAL A 175 3.15 10.74 1.15
N ALA A 176 3.67 11.00 -0.06
CA ALA A 176 4.19 9.95 -0.94
C ALA A 176 5.37 9.19 -0.32
N ILE A 177 6.30 9.91 0.34
CA ILE A 177 7.42 9.32 1.08
C ILE A 177 6.91 8.43 2.23
N ILE A 178 5.92 8.91 3.00
CA ILE A 178 5.32 8.13 4.09
C ILE A 178 4.66 6.85 3.53
N LEU A 179 3.86 6.96 2.46
CA LEU A 179 3.21 5.82 1.83
C LEU A 179 4.23 4.82 1.25
N LEU A 180 5.32 5.29 0.67
CA LEU A 180 6.39 4.44 0.15
C LEU A 180 7.12 3.70 1.28
N SER A 181 7.41 4.37 2.40
CA SER A 181 7.97 3.74 3.60
C SER A 181 7.05 2.67 4.18
N ILE A 182 5.76 2.96 4.29
CA ILE A 182 4.74 2.00 4.76
C ILE A 182 4.65 0.81 3.78
N THR A 183 4.75 1.06 2.48
CA THR A 183 4.76 0.00 1.45
C THR A 183 6.00 -0.89 1.59
N PHE A 184 7.19 -0.33 1.84
CA PHE A 184 8.39 -1.12 2.15
C PHE A 184 8.20 -1.95 3.42
N LYS A 185 7.71 -1.35 4.50
CA LYS A 185 7.40 -2.06 5.75
C LYS A 185 6.52 -3.27 5.50
N TYR A 186 5.39 -3.09 4.81
CA TYR A 186 4.45 -4.17 4.57
C TYR A 186 4.97 -5.22 3.58
N THR A 187 5.75 -4.80 2.58
CA THR A 187 6.40 -5.72 1.63
C THR A 187 7.37 -6.65 2.35
N ILE A 188 8.20 -6.11 3.26
CA ILE A 188 9.12 -6.93 4.06
C ILE A 188 8.36 -7.89 4.98
N GLN A 189 7.27 -7.45 5.60
CA GLN A 189 6.45 -8.33 6.43
C GLN A 189 5.84 -9.46 5.60
N LEU A 190 5.33 -9.17 4.40
CA LEU A 190 4.79 -10.18 3.47
C LEU A 190 5.85 -11.17 3.00
N ILE A 191 7.08 -10.71 2.78
CA ILE A 191 8.21 -11.57 2.44
C ILE A 191 8.50 -12.52 3.61
N GLY A 192 8.52 -12.02 4.85
CA GLY A 192 8.69 -12.84 6.06
C GLY A 192 7.62 -13.94 6.15
N TYR A 193 6.35 -13.58 6.01
CA TYR A 193 5.26 -14.57 6.01
C TYR A 193 5.43 -15.61 4.90
N ALA A 194 5.81 -15.20 3.68
CA ALA A 194 5.98 -16.12 2.56
C ALA A 194 7.13 -17.12 2.79
N GLN A 195 8.26 -16.67 3.34
CA GLN A 195 9.42 -17.52 3.64
C GLN A 195 9.07 -18.60 4.67
N ASP A 196 8.37 -18.21 5.73
CA ASP A 196 7.97 -19.14 6.77
C ASP A 196 6.93 -20.16 6.28
N THR A 197 6.01 -19.77 5.39
CA THR A 197 5.08 -20.73 4.76
C THR A 197 5.83 -21.73 3.87
N GLU A 198 6.83 -21.28 3.12
CA GLU A 198 7.68 -22.15 2.30
C GLU A 198 8.45 -23.16 3.18
N ALA A 199 9.00 -22.72 4.32
CA ALA A 199 9.69 -23.60 5.28
C ALA A 199 8.75 -24.62 5.95
N ALA A 200 7.52 -24.22 6.29
CA ALA A 200 6.54 -25.14 6.87
C ALA A 200 6.09 -26.21 5.87
N LEU A 201 6.04 -25.88 4.57
CA LEU A 201 5.70 -26.83 3.51
C LEU A 201 6.83 -27.82 3.26
N SER A 202 8.09 -27.39 3.25
CA SER A 202 9.22 -28.31 3.04
C SER A 202 9.33 -29.35 4.16
N MET A 203 9.12 -28.94 5.42
CA MET A 203 9.13 -29.89 6.55
C MET A 203 7.99 -30.92 6.49
N ARG A 204 6.82 -30.58 5.92
CA ARG A 204 5.74 -31.56 5.75
C ARG A 204 6.10 -32.59 4.69
N LEU A 205 6.68 -32.14 3.56
CA LEU A 205 7.08 -33.03 2.47
C LEU A 205 8.25 -33.96 2.84
N GLU A 206 9.08 -33.61 3.83
CA GLU A 206 10.13 -34.48 4.35
C GLU A 206 9.64 -35.55 5.33
N ASN A 207 8.44 -35.37 5.91
CA ASN A 207 7.85 -36.28 6.90
C ASN A 207 6.76 -37.21 6.31
N ASP A 208 6.37 -37.01 5.05
CA ASP A 208 5.44 -37.85 4.28
C ASP A 208 6.20 -38.80 3.35
#